data_AF-A0A538IKN3-F1
#
_entry.id   AF-A0A538IKN3-F1
#
_cell.length_a   1.000
_cell.length_b   1.000
_cell.length_c   1.000
_cell.angle_alpha   90.00
_cell.angle_beta   90.00
_cell.angle_gamma   90.00
#
_symmetry.space_group_name_H-M   'P 1'
#
loop_
_entity.id
_entity.type
_entity.pdbx_description
1 polymer ?
#
loop_
_entity_poly.entity_id
_entity_poly.type
_entity_poly.pdbx_seq_one_letter_code
_entity_poly.pdbx_strand_id
1 'polypeptide(L)'
;MEDYSGTFGPNPAFQDSYVTALGRGFSVMSTALDNNGHNCNLVLQAESLLMAKEHLIKSYGDVRYTIGTGCSGGSITQQQVSNAYPGGVYDGLVVTCAYPDDLSTGAEFADYHMLRTYFEDPSKWGPGVMWTPAQWAAVEGRPDPANAIVADEEFFKSATAPGGSCVPASVVYNASTRPGGVRCSILDAMINVLGPRPSSVWSPMEKKAGHGFAGQPFGNVGIQYGLSAWQHRLITTAQFLDLNAKIGGADIDMNPSATRIAGDDSALANAYRSGAINEANNMGNVAIIDHAGPDPGLAHDYVHTWWMRWRLQREFGMPADNAVLWWGPSPLVGDVHWANEAFLDMDRWLSAVERDHSARALSQKIVADRPADVHDRCVLAAAAGPQPTDGVCLPPLTQMRYGTPRTVAGALATDDVNKCTLRPSRRSEEPLPLSDAEWAQLQKIFPSGVCDWDLPGVGQQPTIPWQTYQDVNDAVIYGGRPLGPPPVSTPL
;
A
#
# COMPACT_ATOMS: atom_id res chain seq x y z
N MET A 1 -18.04 13.16 9.34
CA MET A 1 -16.85 12.56 9.97
C MET A 1 -17.27 11.18 10.38
N GLU A 2 -16.60 10.16 9.86
CA GLU A 2 -16.85 8.75 10.17
C GLU A 2 -15.48 8.19 10.58
N ASP A 3 -15.41 7.50 11.72
CA ASP A 3 -14.15 7.11 12.39
C ASP A 3 -13.31 6.14 11.58
N TYR A 4 -13.98 5.26 10.86
CA TYR A 4 -13.36 4.33 9.94
C TYR A 4 -13.08 4.97 8.57
N SER A 5 -12.76 6.26 8.54
CA SER A 5 -12.54 7.04 7.30
C SER A 5 -13.64 6.86 6.24
N GLY A 6 -14.90 6.72 6.67
CA GLY A 6 -16.03 6.47 5.75
C GLY A 6 -16.26 5.01 5.37
N THR A 7 -15.46 4.06 5.87
CA THR A 7 -15.58 2.62 5.59
C THR A 7 -16.80 2.01 6.28
N PHE A 8 -17.10 2.44 7.51
CA PHE A 8 -18.32 2.06 8.20
C PHE A 8 -19.08 3.34 8.60
N GLY A 9 -20.33 3.43 8.14
CA GLY A 9 -21.21 4.52 8.54
C GLY A 9 -21.54 4.47 10.04
N PRO A 10 -22.15 5.54 10.59
CA PRO A 10 -22.48 5.61 12.00
C PRO A 10 -23.32 4.43 12.44
N ASN A 11 -22.91 3.74 13.50
CA ASN A 11 -23.63 2.59 14.05
C ASN A 11 -24.19 2.92 15.44
N PRO A 12 -25.51 2.88 15.67
CA PRO A 12 -26.07 3.21 16.99
C PRO A 12 -25.65 2.25 18.12
N ALA A 13 -25.06 1.10 17.79
CA ALA A 13 -24.59 0.13 18.77
C ALA A 13 -23.24 0.52 19.41
N PHE A 14 -22.41 1.34 18.74
CA PHE A 14 -21.06 1.68 19.20
C PHE A 14 -20.73 3.14 18.87
N GLN A 15 -20.01 3.81 19.77
CA GLN A 15 -19.64 5.21 19.58
C GLN A 15 -18.39 5.31 18.69
N ASP A 16 -18.40 6.23 17.73
CA ASP A 16 -17.23 6.56 16.92
C ASP A 16 -16.16 7.29 17.76
N SER A 17 -14.87 6.99 17.53
CA SER A 17 -13.75 7.57 18.30
C SER A 17 -13.71 9.09 18.24
N TYR A 18 -14.16 9.71 17.15
CA TYR A 18 -14.23 11.16 17.04
C TYR A 18 -15.22 11.77 18.05
N VAL A 19 -16.31 11.07 18.38
CA VAL A 19 -17.27 11.52 19.40
C VAL A 19 -16.62 11.40 20.78
N THR A 20 -15.85 10.33 21.02
CA THR A 20 -15.04 10.16 22.24
C THR A 20 -13.99 11.26 22.35
N ALA A 21 -13.30 11.59 21.26
CA ALA A 21 -12.31 12.67 21.18
C ALA A 21 -12.93 14.02 21.56
N LEU A 22 -14.07 14.38 20.95
CA LEU A 22 -14.83 15.59 21.31
C LEU A 22 -15.22 15.59 22.78
N GLY A 23 -15.69 14.45 23.32
CA GLY A 23 -16.02 14.29 24.74
C GLY A 23 -14.82 14.43 25.68
N ARG A 24 -13.60 14.22 25.19
CA ARG A 24 -12.33 14.43 25.92
C ARG A 24 -11.74 15.83 25.71
N GLY A 25 -12.40 16.69 24.93
CA GLY A 25 -11.96 18.06 24.68
C GLY A 25 -10.98 18.21 23.52
N PHE A 26 -10.84 17.20 22.66
CA PHE A 26 -10.09 17.33 21.42
C PHE A 26 -10.86 18.14 20.38
N SER A 27 -10.12 18.91 19.58
CA SER A 27 -10.62 19.38 18.29
C SER A 27 -10.54 18.23 17.29
N VAL A 28 -11.63 17.96 16.59
CA VAL A 28 -11.69 16.96 15.52
C VAL A 28 -11.83 17.67 14.18
N MET A 29 -11.03 17.24 13.21
CA MET A 29 -11.01 17.79 11.87
C MET A 29 -10.85 16.70 10.82
N SER A 30 -11.38 16.96 9.63
CA SER A 30 -11.18 16.17 8.42
C SER A 30 -11.39 17.12 7.24
N THR A 31 -10.74 16.87 6.12
CA THR A 31 -10.88 17.68 4.90
C THR A 31 -11.46 16.84 3.78
N ALA A 32 -12.12 17.48 2.81
CA ALA A 32 -12.66 16.76 1.65
C ALA A 32 -11.57 16.12 0.77
N LEU A 33 -10.33 16.64 0.84
CA LEU A 33 -9.19 16.09 0.12
C LEU A 33 -8.51 14.95 0.87
N ASP A 34 -8.70 14.86 2.19
CA ASP A 34 -8.31 13.73 3.05
C ASP A 34 -9.36 12.61 2.98
N ASN A 35 -9.60 12.12 1.76
CA ASN A 35 -10.55 11.05 1.47
C ASN A 35 -9.97 10.16 0.38
N ASN A 36 -9.33 9.06 0.79
CA ASN A 36 -8.66 8.16 -0.16
C ASN A 36 -9.63 7.48 -1.14
N GLY A 37 -10.93 7.41 -0.83
CA GLY A 37 -11.95 6.93 -1.77
C GLY A 37 -12.23 7.89 -2.95
N HIS A 38 -11.76 9.13 -2.86
CA HIS A 38 -11.94 10.16 -3.89
C HIS A 38 -10.63 10.82 -4.36
N ASN A 39 -9.59 10.80 -3.52
CA ASN A 39 -8.31 11.42 -3.77
C ASN A 39 -7.18 10.59 -3.16
N CYS A 40 -6.45 9.81 -3.96
CA CYS A 40 -5.26 9.05 -3.55
C CYS A 40 -3.94 9.85 -3.70
N ASN A 41 -4.02 11.17 -3.94
CA ASN A 41 -2.80 11.97 -4.11
C ASN A 41 -2.22 12.35 -2.73
N LEU A 42 -1.17 11.61 -2.32
CA LEU A 42 -0.41 11.82 -1.08
C LEU A 42 -0.06 13.29 -0.82
N VAL A 43 0.42 14.01 -1.83
CA VAL A 43 0.88 15.40 -1.66
C VAL A 43 -0.30 16.31 -1.34
N LEU A 44 -1.41 16.17 -2.07
CA LEU A 44 -2.61 16.96 -1.85
C LEU A 44 -3.29 16.63 -0.52
N GLN A 45 -3.31 15.36 -0.12
CA GLN A 45 -3.80 14.94 1.19
C GLN A 45 -2.97 15.58 2.32
N ALA A 46 -1.64 15.45 2.24
CA ALA A 46 -0.72 16.03 3.21
C ALA A 46 -0.85 17.55 3.31
N GLU A 47 -0.85 18.25 2.17
CA GLU A 47 -1.02 19.70 2.14
C GLU A 47 -2.36 20.11 2.75
N SER A 48 -3.45 19.42 2.40
CA SER A 48 -4.78 19.71 2.95
C SER A 48 -4.82 19.56 4.47
N LEU A 49 -4.21 18.50 5.00
CA LEU A 49 -4.10 18.25 6.44
C LEU A 49 -3.24 19.30 7.15
N LEU A 50 -2.09 19.67 6.57
CA LEU A 50 -1.23 20.73 7.10
C LEU A 50 -1.94 22.09 7.14
N MET A 51 -2.64 22.45 6.06
CA MET A 51 -3.40 23.71 5.99
C MET A 51 -4.54 23.74 7.00
N ALA A 52 -5.23 22.61 7.20
CA ALA A 52 -6.26 22.49 8.21
C ALA A 52 -5.66 22.64 9.62
N LYS A 53 -4.55 21.93 9.93
CA LYS A 53 -3.84 22.04 11.22
C LYS A 53 -3.38 23.46 11.48
N GLU A 54 -2.83 24.15 10.49
CA GLU A 54 -2.43 25.55 10.58
C GLU A 54 -3.64 26.46 10.89
N HIS A 55 -4.79 26.25 10.23
CA HIS A 55 -6.01 27.00 10.51
C HIS A 55 -6.48 26.82 11.96
N LEU A 56 -6.42 25.60 12.49
CA LEU A 56 -6.75 25.32 13.89
C LEU A 56 -5.82 26.06 14.84
N ILE A 57 -4.49 25.98 14.61
CA ILE A 57 -3.49 26.64 15.44
C ILE A 57 -3.67 28.17 15.43
N LYS A 58 -3.89 28.77 14.26
CA LYS A 58 -4.14 30.22 14.14
C LYS A 58 -5.41 30.67 14.85
N SER A 59 -6.41 29.80 14.94
CA SER A 59 -7.72 30.13 15.51
C SER A 59 -7.80 29.89 17.02
N TYR A 60 -7.11 28.87 17.54
CA TYR A 60 -7.26 28.40 18.91
C TYR A 60 -5.96 28.32 19.73
N GLY A 61 -4.79 28.51 19.11
CA GLY A 61 -3.48 28.39 19.74
C GLY A 61 -2.78 27.06 19.47
N ASP A 62 -1.58 26.90 20.01
CA ASP A 62 -0.73 25.73 19.76
C ASP A 62 -1.39 24.41 20.17
N VAL A 63 -1.19 23.38 19.34
CA VAL A 63 -1.67 22.01 19.62
C VAL A 63 -0.60 21.22 20.37
N ARG A 64 -1.03 20.43 21.36
CA ARG A 64 -0.13 19.57 22.17
C ARG A 64 0.44 18.41 21.35
N TYR A 65 -0.44 17.73 20.62
CA TYR A 65 -0.14 16.64 19.70
C TYR A 65 -1.37 16.35 18.84
N THR A 66 -1.19 15.50 17.84
CA THR A 66 -2.17 15.12 16.83
C THR A 66 -2.26 13.60 16.70
N ILE A 67 -3.49 13.09 16.68
CA ILE A 67 -3.79 11.66 16.55
C ILE A 67 -4.58 11.45 15.26
N GLY A 68 -4.09 10.60 14.38
CA GLY A 68 -4.85 10.07 13.25
C GLY A 68 -5.68 8.86 13.66
N THR A 69 -6.87 8.70 13.07
CA THR A 69 -7.70 7.49 13.16
C THR A 69 -8.22 7.15 11.76
N GLY A 70 -8.20 5.88 11.36
CA GLY A 70 -8.71 5.48 10.04
C GLY A 70 -8.51 4.02 9.66
N CYS A 71 -9.41 3.53 8.79
CA CYS A 71 -9.43 2.18 8.24
C CYS A 71 -9.00 2.22 6.76
N SER A 72 -8.33 1.20 6.22
CA SER A 72 -8.19 1.07 4.76
C SER A 72 -7.53 2.31 4.14
N GLY A 73 -8.23 3.08 3.29
CA GLY A 73 -7.78 4.37 2.79
C GLY A 73 -7.32 5.37 3.86
N GLY A 74 -7.98 5.44 5.02
CA GLY A 74 -7.54 6.29 6.13
C GLY A 74 -6.22 5.81 6.75
N SER A 75 -5.94 4.51 6.71
CA SER A 75 -4.65 3.96 7.16
C SER A 75 -3.53 4.25 6.15
N ILE A 76 -3.86 4.26 4.85
CA ILE A 76 -2.93 4.59 3.76
C ILE A 76 -2.43 6.01 3.93
N THR A 77 -3.34 6.98 4.02
CA THR A 77 -2.98 8.40 4.16
C THR A 77 -2.16 8.63 5.43
N GLN A 78 -2.60 8.09 6.57
CA GLN A 78 -1.88 8.21 7.82
C GLN A 78 -0.43 7.71 7.73
N GLN A 79 -0.23 6.53 7.16
CA GLN A 79 1.08 5.90 7.08
C GLN A 79 1.98 6.56 6.03
N GLN A 80 1.48 6.84 4.82
CA GLN A 80 2.23 7.54 3.79
C GLN A 80 2.61 8.96 4.22
N VAL A 81 1.68 9.73 4.81
CA VAL A 81 1.95 11.10 5.27
C VAL A 81 2.96 11.10 6.40
N SER A 82 2.89 10.16 7.34
CA SER A 82 3.88 10.04 8.43
C SER A 82 5.28 9.75 7.91
N ASN A 83 5.41 9.01 6.81
CA ASN A 83 6.69 8.72 6.18
C ASN A 83 7.19 9.86 5.27
N ALA A 84 6.31 10.52 4.51
CA ALA A 84 6.69 11.56 3.56
C ALA A 84 6.81 12.97 4.19
N TYR A 85 6.07 13.24 5.27
CA TYR A 85 6.00 14.53 5.97
C TYR A 85 6.17 14.35 7.49
N PRO A 86 7.28 13.73 7.94
CA PRO A 86 7.50 13.41 9.35
C PRO A 86 7.48 14.66 10.22
N GLY A 87 6.77 14.59 11.35
CA GLY A 87 6.61 15.68 12.32
C GLY A 87 5.69 16.82 11.88
N GLY A 88 5.13 16.78 10.67
CA GLY A 88 4.24 17.82 10.17
C GLY A 88 2.78 17.62 10.61
N VAL A 89 2.25 16.42 10.34
CA VAL A 89 0.81 16.14 10.47
C VAL A 89 0.47 15.36 11.73
N TYR A 90 1.06 14.18 11.92
CA TYR A 90 0.69 13.22 12.98
C TYR A 90 1.82 12.99 14.00
N ASP A 91 1.45 12.85 15.27
CA ASP A 91 2.32 12.40 16.36
C ASP A 91 2.02 10.95 16.77
N GLY A 92 0.76 10.53 16.62
CA GLY A 92 0.33 9.14 16.83
C GLY A 92 -0.71 8.68 15.80
N LEU A 93 -0.66 7.40 15.45
CA LEU A 93 -1.57 6.77 14.49
C LEU A 93 -2.40 5.68 15.18
N VAL A 94 -3.71 5.74 15.02
CA VAL A 94 -4.63 4.64 15.26
C VAL A 94 -5.08 4.14 13.89
N VAL A 95 -4.57 2.99 13.47
CA VAL A 95 -4.88 2.40 12.16
C VAL A 95 -5.64 1.09 12.34
N THR A 96 -6.51 0.79 11.38
CA THR A 96 -7.26 -0.47 11.34
C THR A 96 -7.47 -0.91 9.90
N CYS A 97 -7.76 -2.20 9.68
CA CYS A 97 -7.88 -2.81 8.35
C CYS A 97 -6.80 -2.27 7.37
N ALA A 98 -5.55 -2.27 7.84
CA ALA A 98 -4.57 -1.30 7.40
C ALA A 98 -3.92 -1.67 6.06
N TYR A 99 -3.55 -0.68 5.26
CA TYR A 99 -2.59 -0.80 4.15
C TYR A 99 -1.47 0.22 4.30
N PRO A 100 -0.22 -0.10 3.92
CA PRO A 100 0.89 0.83 4.10
C PRO A 100 0.88 2.01 3.11
N ASP A 101 0.39 1.78 1.88
CA ASP A 101 0.32 2.75 0.79
C ASP A 101 -0.54 2.27 -0.39
N ASP A 102 -0.96 3.21 -1.27
CA ASP A 102 -1.75 2.91 -2.47
C ASP A 102 -0.97 2.14 -3.55
N LEU A 103 0.34 2.36 -3.70
CA LEU A 103 1.08 1.87 -4.87
C LEU A 103 1.57 0.43 -4.72
N SER A 104 1.96 0.00 -3.52
CA SER A 104 2.27 -1.40 -3.20
C SER A 104 1.00 -2.24 -3.26
N THR A 105 -0.08 -1.75 -2.65
CA THR A 105 -1.41 -2.36 -2.70
C THR A 105 -1.92 -2.43 -4.13
N GLY A 106 -1.76 -1.35 -4.90
CA GLY A 106 -2.11 -1.30 -6.32
C GLY A 106 -1.31 -2.28 -7.18
N ALA A 107 -0.06 -2.58 -6.82
CA ALA A 107 0.74 -3.58 -7.51
C ALA A 107 0.25 -5.01 -7.23
N GLU A 108 -0.14 -5.31 -5.99
CA GLU A 108 -0.84 -6.57 -5.64
C GLU A 108 -2.16 -6.70 -6.42
N PHE A 109 -2.96 -5.63 -6.45
CA PHE A 109 -4.27 -5.64 -7.11
C PHE A 109 -4.15 -5.73 -8.63
N ALA A 110 -3.10 -5.14 -9.22
CA ALA A 110 -2.77 -5.34 -10.63
C ALA A 110 -2.47 -6.81 -10.92
N ASP A 111 -1.75 -7.49 -10.02
CA ASP A 111 -1.45 -8.91 -10.16
C ASP A 111 -2.73 -9.76 -10.10
N TYR A 112 -3.67 -9.45 -9.20
CA TYR A 112 -5.00 -10.06 -9.20
C TYR A 112 -5.76 -9.82 -10.50
N HIS A 113 -5.81 -8.57 -10.97
CA HIS A 113 -6.45 -8.23 -12.24
C HIS A 113 -5.94 -9.12 -13.38
N MET A 114 -4.62 -9.24 -13.52
CA MET A 114 -3.99 -10.05 -14.56
C MET A 114 -4.28 -11.56 -14.37
N LEU A 115 -4.14 -12.08 -13.15
CA LEU A 115 -4.41 -13.48 -12.83
C LEU A 115 -5.86 -13.86 -13.15
N ARG A 116 -6.82 -13.01 -12.75
CA ARG A 116 -8.23 -13.20 -13.04
C ARG A 116 -8.51 -13.24 -14.53
N THR A 117 -7.86 -12.40 -15.34
CA THR A 117 -8.05 -12.46 -16.80
C THR A 117 -7.63 -13.80 -17.41
N TYR A 118 -6.70 -14.53 -16.79
CA TYR A 118 -6.27 -15.85 -17.25
C TYR A 118 -7.15 -16.97 -16.66
N PHE A 119 -7.42 -16.91 -15.36
CA PHE A 119 -8.17 -17.93 -14.65
C PHE A 119 -9.65 -17.96 -15.02
N GLU A 120 -10.28 -16.80 -15.19
CA GLU A 120 -11.72 -16.70 -15.49
C GLU A 120 -12.03 -16.90 -16.99
N ASP A 121 -11.01 -17.09 -17.83
CA ASP A 121 -11.15 -17.38 -19.26
C ASP A 121 -10.52 -18.74 -19.63
N PRO A 122 -11.28 -19.85 -19.50
CA PRO A 122 -10.79 -21.18 -19.87
C PRO A 122 -10.35 -21.32 -21.33
N SER A 123 -10.76 -20.40 -22.24
CA SER A 123 -10.30 -20.42 -23.63
C SER A 123 -8.80 -20.13 -23.76
N LYS A 124 -8.19 -19.51 -22.74
CA LYS A 124 -6.75 -19.29 -22.65
C LYS A 124 -5.99 -20.55 -22.24
N TRP A 125 -6.62 -21.54 -21.59
CA TRP A 125 -5.89 -22.68 -21.04
C TRP A 125 -5.36 -23.60 -22.15
N GLY A 126 -4.10 -24.04 -21.98
CA GLY A 126 -3.49 -25.01 -22.89
C GLY A 126 -4.20 -26.38 -22.86
N PRO A 127 -4.05 -27.22 -23.90
CA PRO A 127 -4.57 -28.58 -23.89
C PRO A 127 -4.12 -29.36 -22.65
N GLY A 128 -5.07 -29.92 -21.89
CA GLY A 128 -4.80 -30.67 -20.66
C GLY A 128 -4.50 -29.82 -19.42
N VAL A 129 -4.46 -28.49 -19.56
CA VAL A 129 -4.40 -27.55 -18.43
C VAL A 129 -5.80 -27.30 -17.94
N MET A 130 -6.05 -27.62 -16.68
CA MET A 130 -7.30 -27.36 -15.98
C MET A 130 -6.97 -26.82 -14.60
N TRP A 131 -7.80 -25.91 -14.10
CA TRP A 131 -7.59 -25.31 -12.78
C TRP A 131 -8.79 -25.51 -11.87
N THR A 132 -8.51 -25.70 -10.59
CA THR A 132 -9.52 -25.65 -9.52
C THR A 132 -9.43 -24.32 -8.78
N PRO A 133 -10.50 -23.86 -8.11
CA PRO A 133 -10.45 -22.66 -7.28
C PRO A 133 -9.34 -22.70 -6.21
N ALA A 134 -9.09 -23.87 -5.61
CA ALA A 134 -8.00 -24.03 -4.65
C ALA A 134 -6.60 -23.84 -5.27
N GLN A 135 -6.44 -24.20 -6.55
CA GLN A 135 -5.18 -23.95 -7.27
C GLN A 135 -5.03 -22.49 -7.69
N TRP A 136 -6.12 -21.77 -8.00
CA TRP A 136 -6.08 -20.31 -8.19
C TRP A 136 -5.61 -19.64 -6.91
N ALA A 137 -6.26 -19.96 -5.79
CA ALA A 137 -5.94 -19.42 -4.49
C ALA A 137 -4.48 -19.70 -4.08
N ALA A 138 -3.97 -20.90 -4.37
CA ALA A 138 -2.56 -21.24 -4.13
C ALA A 138 -1.56 -20.38 -4.96
N VAL A 139 -1.94 -19.95 -6.17
CA VAL A 139 -1.14 -19.02 -6.99
C VAL A 139 -1.24 -17.59 -6.46
N GLU A 140 -2.40 -17.22 -5.93
CA GLU A 140 -2.67 -15.92 -5.32
C GLU A 140 -2.07 -15.77 -3.90
N GLY A 141 -1.68 -16.88 -3.27
CA GLY A 141 -1.08 -16.89 -1.93
C GLY A 141 -2.07 -17.03 -0.78
N ARG A 142 -3.29 -17.48 -1.07
CA ARG A 142 -4.45 -17.42 -0.18
C ARG A 142 -5.27 -18.72 -0.17
N PRO A 143 -6.21 -18.90 0.78
CA PRO A 143 -7.07 -20.08 0.82
C PRO A 143 -8.22 -20.05 -0.20
N ASP A 144 -8.61 -18.87 -0.69
CA ASP A 144 -9.69 -18.69 -1.66
C ASP A 144 -9.48 -17.44 -2.54
N PRO A 145 -10.18 -17.34 -3.70
CA PRO A 145 -10.02 -16.24 -4.63
C PRO A 145 -10.93 -15.02 -4.36
N ALA A 146 -11.68 -14.97 -3.25
CA ALA A 146 -12.71 -13.94 -3.04
C ALA A 146 -12.12 -12.53 -3.00
N ASN A 147 -11.03 -12.29 -2.27
CA ASN A 147 -10.43 -10.95 -2.28
C ASN A 147 -9.81 -10.61 -3.62
N ALA A 148 -9.32 -11.56 -4.43
CA ALA A 148 -8.81 -11.21 -5.75
C ALA A 148 -9.92 -10.61 -6.61
N ILE A 149 -11.13 -11.17 -6.49
CA ILE A 149 -12.35 -10.67 -7.15
C ILE A 149 -12.73 -9.30 -6.60
N VAL A 150 -12.83 -9.15 -5.27
CA VAL A 150 -13.24 -7.88 -4.65
C VAL A 150 -12.20 -6.77 -4.88
N ALA A 151 -10.92 -7.07 -4.70
CA ALA A 151 -9.81 -6.16 -4.98
C ALA A 151 -9.87 -5.59 -6.40
N ASP A 152 -10.17 -6.44 -7.38
CA ASP A 152 -10.20 -6.04 -8.78
C ASP A 152 -11.52 -5.35 -9.18
N GLU A 153 -12.68 -5.91 -8.85
CA GLU A 153 -13.99 -5.34 -9.23
C GLU A 153 -14.32 -4.04 -8.50
N GLU A 154 -14.08 -3.96 -7.19
CA GLU A 154 -14.51 -2.82 -6.37
C GLU A 154 -13.46 -1.70 -6.35
N PHE A 155 -12.18 -2.05 -6.40
CA PHE A 155 -11.10 -1.08 -6.20
C PHE A 155 -10.23 -0.87 -7.44
N PHE A 156 -9.53 -1.89 -7.96
CA PHE A 156 -8.52 -1.71 -9.00
C PHE A 156 -9.09 -1.06 -10.26
N LYS A 157 -10.16 -1.64 -10.83
CA LYS A 157 -10.78 -1.14 -12.07
C LYS A 157 -11.26 0.30 -11.95
N SER A 158 -11.86 0.66 -10.82
CA SER A 158 -12.38 2.01 -10.58
C SER A 158 -11.24 3.02 -10.37
N ALA A 159 -10.24 2.67 -9.57
CA ALA A 159 -9.08 3.51 -9.28
C ALA A 159 -8.20 3.76 -10.52
N THR A 160 -8.05 2.77 -11.39
CA THR A 160 -7.19 2.90 -12.57
C THR A 160 -7.92 3.34 -13.84
N ALA A 161 -9.25 3.50 -13.80
CA ALA A 161 -10.02 3.92 -14.96
C ALA A 161 -9.55 5.31 -15.45
N PRO A 162 -9.09 5.43 -16.71
CA PRO A 162 -8.59 6.71 -17.21
C PRO A 162 -9.71 7.67 -17.61
N GLY A 163 -10.93 7.16 -17.84
CA GLY A 163 -12.13 7.99 -18.02
C GLY A 163 -12.91 8.16 -16.72
N GLY A 164 -14.10 8.76 -16.78
CA GLY A 164 -14.99 8.87 -15.63
C GLY A 164 -15.61 10.25 -15.47
N SER A 165 -15.91 10.63 -14.23
CA SER A 165 -16.57 11.88 -13.86
C SER A 165 -15.70 12.84 -13.04
N CYS A 166 -14.37 12.62 -13.00
CA CYS A 166 -13.46 13.53 -12.27
C CYS A 166 -13.44 14.96 -12.86
N VAL A 167 -13.84 15.09 -14.13
CA VAL A 167 -14.02 16.36 -14.84
C VAL A 167 -15.28 16.26 -15.73
N PRO A 168 -15.81 17.39 -16.25
CA PRO A 168 -16.94 17.35 -17.18
C PRO A 168 -16.67 16.45 -18.40
N ALA A 169 -17.72 15.77 -18.87
CA ALA A 169 -17.64 14.81 -19.98
C ALA A 169 -17.10 15.40 -21.30
N SER A 170 -17.14 16.73 -21.47
CA SER A 170 -16.59 17.43 -22.64
C SER A 170 -15.06 17.43 -22.69
N VAL A 171 -14.39 17.28 -21.55
CA VAL A 171 -12.93 17.36 -21.43
C VAL A 171 -12.28 16.07 -20.93
N VAL A 172 -13.06 15.12 -20.43
CA VAL A 172 -12.55 13.82 -19.98
C VAL A 172 -11.95 13.02 -21.13
N TYR A 173 -10.88 12.29 -20.82
CA TYR A 173 -10.20 11.35 -21.69
C TYR A 173 -11.16 10.36 -22.32
N ASN A 174 -10.97 10.13 -23.62
CA ASN A 174 -11.57 9.02 -24.35
C ASN A 174 -10.59 8.56 -25.43
N ALA A 175 -10.11 7.32 -25.35
CA ALA A 175 -9.10 6.78 -26.27
C ALA A 175 -9.45 6.98 -27.75
N SER A 176 -10.73 6.87 -28.12
CA SER A 176 -11.17 6.97 -29.51
C SER A 176 -11.38 8.40 -30.00
N THR A 177 -12.02 9.24 -29.18
CA THR A 177 -12.53 10.56 -29.61
C THR A 177 -11.76 11.74 -29.03
N ARG A 178 -11.13 11.58 -27.86
CA ARG A 178 -10.42 12.62 -27.11
C ARG A 178 -9.18 12.06 -26.41
N PRO A 179 -8.16 11.60 -27.17
CA PRO A 179 -6.98 10.98 -26.59
C PRO A 179 -6.13 11.94 -25.74
N GLY A 180 -6.28 13.26 -25.92
CA GLY A 180 -5.63 14.28 -25.08
C GLY A 180 -6.53 14.86 -23.98
N GLY A 181 -7.68 14.24 -23.68
CA GLY A 181 -8.54 14.67 -22.58
C GLY A 181 -7.94 14.37 -21.20
N VAL A 182 -8.49 14.98 -20.15
CA VAL A 182 -8.04 14.78 -18.77
C VAL A 182 -8.33 13.34 -18.34
N ARG A 183 -7.29 12.65 -17.86
CA ARG A 183 -7.40 11.29 -17.35
C ARG A 183 -7.73 11.30 -15.86
N CYS A 184 -8.59 10.38 -15.44
CA CYS A 184 -9.10 10.30 -14.07
C CYS A 184 -8.43 9.23 -13.20
N SER A 185 -7.49 8.44 -13.74
CA SER A 185 -6.86 7.37 -12.96
C SER A 185 -6.06 7.93 -11.79
N ILE A 186 -5.90 7.16 -10.72
CA ILE A 186 -5.08 7.56 -9.56
C ILE A 186 -3.63 7.90 -9.96
N LEU A 187 -3.08 7.22 -10.98
CA LEU A 187 -1.73 7.48 -11.47
C LEU A 187 -1.65 8.86 -12.15
N ASP A 188 -2.64 9.18 -12.99
CA ASP A 188 -2.72 10.47 -13.68
C ASP A 188 -2.99 11.62 -12.71
N ALA A 189 -3.80 11.39 -11.67
CA ALA A 189 -3.99 12.34 -10.58
C ALA A 189 -2.69 12.64 -9.80
N MET A 190 -1.72 11.71 -9.84
CA MET A 190 -0.39 11.83 -9.23
C MET A 190 0.71 12.15 -10.25
N ILE A 191 0.40 12.69 -11.43
CA ILE A 191 1.42 12.92 -12.48
C ILE A 191 2.59 13.80 -12.04
N ASN A 192 2.38 14.77 -11.14
CA ASN A 192 3.48 15.59 -10.59
C ASN A 192 4.44 14.76 -9.72
N VAL A 193 3.91 13.73 -9.06
CA VAL A 193 4.67 12.78 -8.25
C VAL A 193 5.33 11.72 -9.13
N LEU A 194 4.61 11.09 -10.05
CA LEU A 194 5.15 9.96 -10.83
C LEU A 194 6.00 10.44 -12.01
N GLY A 195 5.65 11.58 -12.59
CA GLY A 195 6.22 12.11 -13.82
C GLY A 195 5.57 11.51 -15.08
N PRO A 196 5.60 12.24 -16.20
CA PRO A 196 5.09 11.75 -17.47
C PRO A 196 6.03 10.70 -18.06
N ARG A 197 5.47 9.76 -18.80
CA ARG A 197 6.23 8.73 -19.53
C ARG A 197 7.09 9.36 -20.64
N PRO A 198 8.33 8.86 -20.85
CA PRO A 198 9.19 9.39 -21.91
C PRO A 198 8.68 9.02 -23.29
N SER A 199 8.95 9.87 -24.29
CA SER A 199 8.44 9.70 -25.66
C SER A 199 8.89 8.43 -26.36
N SER A 200 9.97 7.80 -25.88
CA SER A 200 10.46 6.51 -26.35
C SER A 200 9.48 5.36 -26.11
N VAL A 201 8.56 5.48 -25.14
CA VAL A 201 7.62 4.42 -24.75
C VAL A 201 6.15 4.80 -24.91
N TRP A 202 5.86 5.94 -25.54
CA TRP A 202 4.49 6.39 -25.75
C TRP A 202 3.66 5.38 -26.55
N SER A 203 2.52 5.05 -25.96
CA SER A 203 1.42 4.34 -26.61
C SER A 203 0.90 5.11 -27.83
N PRO A 204 0.12 4.46 -28.70
CA PRO A 204 -0.58 5.18 -29.77
C PRO A 204 -1.46 6.33 -29.26
N MET A 205 -2.00 6.23 -28.03
CA MET A 205 -2.85 7.29 -27.46
C MET A 205 -2.04 8.49 -27.00
N GLU A 206 -0.92 8.28 -26.31
CA GLU A 206 0.01 9.35 -25.92
C GLU A 206 0.58 10.07 -27.14
N LYS A 207 0.92 9.33 -28.21
CA LYS A 207 1.37 9.93 -29.48
C LYS A 207 0.30 10.83 -30.10
N LYS A 208 -0.98 10.44 -30.05
CA LYS A 208 -2.10 11.26 -30.51
C LYS A 208 -2.36 12.45 -29.58
N ALA A 209 -2.17 12.26 -28.28
CA ALA A 209 -2.32 13.30 -27.26
C ALA A 209 -1.20 14.36 -27.32
N GLY A 210 -0.03 14.00 -27.87
CA GLY A 210 1.14 14.87 -27.97
C GLY A 210 1.95 15.00 -26.67
N HIS A 211 1.64 14.17 -25.66
CA HIS A 211 2.31 14.16 -24.37
C HIS A 211 2.25 12.75 -23.74
N GLY A 212 3.14 12.49 -22.77
CA GLY A 212 3.13 11.26 -22.00
C GLY A 212 2.10 11.32 -20.87
N PHE A 213 1.43 10.21 -20.61
CA PHE A 213 0.58 10.06 -19.42
C PHE A 213 1.44 9.79 -18.19
N ALA A 214 0.85 9.71 -17.00
CA ALA A 214 1.61 9.36 -15.80
C ALA A 214 2.31 8.00 -15.95
N GLY A 215 3.54 7.90 -15.45
CA GLY A 215 4.29 6.64 -15.48
C GLY A 215 3.67 5.57 -14.59
N GLN A 216 3.80 4.30 -15.00
CA GLN A 216 3.33 3.13 -14.27
C GLN A 216 4.39 2.71 -13.24
N PRO A 217 4.18 2.91 -11.93
CA PRO A 217 5.19 2.66 -10.90
C PRO A 217 5.19 1.18 -10.44
N PHE A 218 4.93 0.25 -11.35
CA PHE A 218 4.90 -1.19 -11.11
C PHE A 218 5.13 -1.95 -12.42
N GLY A 219 5.59 -3.19 -12.32
CA GLY A 219 5.74 -4.09 -13.46
C GLY A 219 5.62 -5.56 -13.06
N ASN A 220 5.38 -6.41 -14.06
CA ASN A 220 5.29 -7.86 -13.88
C ASN A 220 6.23 -8.68 -14.78
N VAL A 221 7.15 -8.02 -15.49
CA VAL A 221 8.24 -8.71 -16.21
C VAL A 221 9.11 -9.47 -15.20
N GLY A 222 9.38 -10.75 -15.47
CA GLY A 222 10.22 -11.60 -14.63
C GLY A 222 9.53 -12.27 -13.45
N ILE A 223 8.31 -11.86 -13.07
CA ILE A 223 7.56 -12.49 -11.98
C ILE A 223 7.09 -13.89 -12.40
N GLN A 224 7.49 -14.89 -11.62
CA GLN A 224 7.11 -16.30 -11.77
C GLN A 224 5.84 -16.60 -10.95
N TYR A 225 4.67 -16.23 -11.47
CA TYR A 225 3.40 -16.46 -10.78
C TYR A 225 3.19 -17.95 -10.49
N GLY A 226 2.84 -18.27 -9.24
CA GLY A 226 2.61 -19.65 -8.80
C GLY A 226 3.89 -20.46 -8.52
N LEU A 227 5.06 -19.83 -8.42
CA LEU A 227 6.34 -20.53 -8.18
C LEU A 227 6.29 -21.43 -6.93
N SER A 228 5.86 -20.89 -5.79
CA SER A 228 5.74 -21.68 -4.56
C SER A 228 4.69 -22.80 -4.70
N ALA A 229 3.56 -22.54 -5.37
CA ALA A 229 2.55 -23.58 -5.63
C ALA A 229 3.11 -24.72 -6.49
N TRP A 230 3.95 -24.39 -7.48
CA TRP A 230 4.64 -25.37 -8.33
C TRP A 230 5.69 -26.15 -7.53
N GLN A 231 6.52 -25.47 -6.75
CA GLN A 231 7.51 -26.09 -5.86
C GLN A 231 6.87 -27.11 -4.90
N HIS A 232 5.71 -26.78 -4.33
CA HIS A 232 4.96 -27.65 -3.43
C HIS A 232 4.06 -28.67 -4.15
N ARG A 233 4.14 -28.75 -5.49
CA ARG A 233 3.36 -29.68 -6.34
C ARG A 233 1.84 -29.53 -6.20
N LEU A 234 1.37 -28.34 -5.80
CA LEU A 234 -0.06 -27.99 -5.80
C LEU A 234 -0.55 -27.73 -7.22
N ILE A 235 0.35 -27.28 -8.09
CA ILE A 235 0.15 -27.16 -9.54
C ILE A 235 1.22 -27.96 -10.29
N THR A 236 0.87 -28.38 -11.51
CA THR A 236 1.75 -29.10 -12.42
C THR A 236 2.70 -28.15 -13.15
N THR A 237 3.80 -28.68 -13.69
CA THR A 237 4.71 -27.91 -14.56
C THR A 237 3.96 -27.34 -15.78
N ALA A 238 3.02 -28.09 -16.36
CA ALA A 238 2.20 -27.62 -17.47
C ALA A 238 1.35 -26.40 -17.08
N GLN A 239 0.69 -26.44 -15.92
CA GLN A 239 -0.06 -25.29 -15.39
C GLN A 239 0.85 -24.07 -15.16
N PHE A 240 2.01 -24.26 -14.52
CA PHE A 240 2.96 -23.17 -14.24
C PHE A 240 3.47 -22.47 -15.52
N LEU A 241 3.87 -23.25 -16.52
CA LEU A 241 4.35 -22.72 -17.80
C LEU A 241 3.22 -22.09 -18.62
N ASP A 242 2.02 -22.68 -18.62
CA ASP A 242 0.87 -22.14 -19.36
C ASP A 242 0.40 -20.80 -18.80
N LEU A 243 0.27 -20.70 -17.47
CA LEU A 243 -0.04 -19.46 -16.76
C LEU A 243 0.97 -18.36 -17.13
N ASN A 244 2.26 -18.61 -16.90
CA ASN A 244 3.27 -17.57 -17.09
C ASN A 244 3.46 -17.18 -18.56
N ALA A 245 3.16 -18.07 -19.50
CA ALA A 245 3.16 -17.77 -20.94
C ALA A 245 1.99 -16.90 -21.38
N LYS A 246 0.86 -16.92 -20.66
CA LYS A 246 -0.42 -16.35 -21.14
C LYS A 246 -1.06 -15.31 -20.24
N ILE A 247 -0.54 -15.12 -19.03
CA ILE A 247 -1.03 -14.10 -18.09
C ILE A 247 -0.95 -12.68 -18.67
N GLY A 248 0.08 -12.41 -19.48
CA GLY A 248 0.25 -11.11 -20.13
C GLY A 248 0.43 -9.96 -19.12
N GLY A 249 -0.21 -8.84 -19.39
CA GLY A 249 -0.15 -7.62 -18.60
C GLY A 249 -1.36 -6.73 -18.85
N ALA A 250 -1.18 -5.43 -18.68
CA ALA A 250 -2.18 -4.42 -19.03
C ALA A 250 -1.53 -3.27 -19.83
N ASP A 251 -2.32 -2.59 -20.66
CA ASP A 251 -1.87 -1.38 -21.37
C ASP A 251 -1.91 -0.13 -20.46
N ILE A 252 -1.63 1.05 -21.02
CA ILE A 252 -1.59 2.31 -20.25
C ILE A 252 -2.97 2.73 -19.72
N ASP A 253 -4.05 2.18 -20.27
CA ASP A 253 -5.44 2.38 -19.84
C ASP A 253 -5.92 1.26 -18.90
N MET A 254 -5.00 0.37 -18.48
CA MET A 254 -5.23 -0.85 -17.71
C MET A 254 -6.18 -1.85 -18.38
N ASN A 255 -6.27 -1.85 -19.71
CA ASN A 255 -6.95 -2.93 -20.43
C ASN A 255 -6.03 -4.16 -20.55
N PRO A 256 -6.58 -5.39 -20.53
CA PRO A 256 -5.78 -6.60 -20.67
C PRO A 256 -4.92 -6.62 -21.94
N SER A 257 -3.67 -7.03 -21.79
CA SER A 257 -2.66 -7.08 -22.85
C SER A 257 -1.95 -8.43 -22.84
N ALA A 258 -1.57 -8.94 -24.02
CA ALA A 258 -0.72 -10.13 -24.11
C ALA A 258 0.73 -9.88 -23.66
N THR A 259 1.13 -8.61 -23.58
CA THR A 259 2.48 -8.19 -23.19
C THR A 259 2.50 -7.81 -21.72
N ARG A 260 3.49 -8.32 -20.98
CA ARG A 260 3.76 -7.96 -19.59
C ARG A 260 4.04 -6.46 -19.43
N ILE A 261 3.64 -5.90 -18.29
CA ILE A 261 3.89 -4.52 -17.88
C ILE A 261 5.36 -4.39 -17.51
N ALA A 262 6.10 -3.61 -18.28
CA ALA A 262 7.51 -3.34 -18.01
C ALA A 262 7.72 -2.43 -16.79
N GLY A 263 6.77 -1.50 -16.54
CA GLY A 263 6.90 -0.43 -15.56
C GLY A 263 7.88 0.66 -15.98
N ASP A 264 7.64 1.89 -15.56
CA ASP A 264 8.48 3.05 -15.89
C ASP A 264 9.48 3.33 -14.75
N ASP A 265 10.77 3.13 -15.02
CA ASP A 265 11.84 3.21 -14.00
C ASP A 265 11.91 4.58 -13.30
N SER A 266 11.67 5.67 -14.05
CA SER A 266 11.62 7.02 -13.46
C SER A 266 10.43 7.19 -12.52
N ALA A 267 9.27 6.62 -12.87
CA ALA A 267 8.07 6.69 -12.02
C ALA A 267 8.23 5.86 -10.75
N LEU A 268 8.84 4.67 -10.85
CA LEU A 268 9.24 3.88 -9.69
C LEU A 268 10.18 4.67 -8.76
N ALA A 269 11.29 5.20 -9.28
CA ALA A 269 12.22 5.97 -8.48
C ALA A 269 11.56 7.18 -7.82
N ASN A 270 10.65 7.85 -8.52
CA ASN A 270 9.89 8.98 -7.97
C ASN A 270 8.88 8.54 -6.89
N ALA A 271 8.22 7.38 -7.07
CA ALA A 271 7.27 6.83 -6.12
C ALA A 271 7.92 6.51 -4.77
N TYR A 272 9.08 5.84 -4.76
CA TYR A 272 9.84 5.61 -3.53
C TYR A 272 10.35 6.92 -2.90
N ARG A 273 10.95 7.78 -3.72
CA ARG A 273 11.50 9.06 -3.24
C ARG A 273 10.44 9.92 -2.55
N SER A 274 9.22 9.95 -3.07
CA SER A 274 8.09 10.73 -2.53
C SER A 274 7.37 10.10 -1.34
N GLY A 275 7.60 8.82 -1.07
CA GLY A 275 6.82 8.09 -0.06
C GLY A 275 5.45 7.63 -0.57
N ALA A 276 5.17 7.77 -1.87
CA ALA A 276 3.99 7.18 -2.49
C ALA A 276 4.04 5.64 -2.42
N ILE A 277 5.23 5.05 -2.48
CA ILE A 277 5.52 3.73 -1.91
C ILE A 277 6.15 3.96 -0.54
N ASN A 278 5.55 3.41 0.51
CA ASN A 278 5.94 3.73 1.88
C ASN A 278 7.07 2.82 2.39
N GLU A 279 8.29 3.34 2.40
CA GLU A 279 9.48 2.62 2.89
C GLU A 279 9.67 2.66 4.42
N ALA A 280 8.77 3.31 5.17
CA ALA A 280 8.78 3.46 6.64
C ALA A 280 9.95 4.25 7.26
N ASN A 281 10.97 4.61 6.48
CA ASN A 281 12.26 5.10 6.98
C ASN A 281 12.20 6.41 7.78
N ASN A 282 11.09 7.14 7.76
CA ASN A 282 10.89 8.37 8.54
C ASN A 282 9.86 8.23 9.68
N MET A 283 9.34 7.03 9.94
CA MET A 283 8.23 6.80 10.88
C MET A 283 8.64 6.55 12.34
N GLY A 284 9.94 6.53 12.67
CA GLY A 284 10.43 6.21 14.01
C GLY A 284 10.07 7.21 15.11
N ASN A 285 9.56 8.40 14.74
CA ASN A 285 9.12 9.44 15.66
C ASN A 285 7.61 9.44 15.93
N VAL A 286 6.88 8.45 15.42
CA VAL A 286 5.42 8.38 15.51
C VAL A 286 5.02 7.13 16.30
N ALA A 287 4.10 7.28 17.26
CA ALA A 287 3.51 6.17 18.00
C ALA A 287 2.39 5.51 17.18
N ILE A 288 2.31 4.18 17.17
CA ILE A 288 1.34 3.45 16.33
C ILE A 288 0.59 2.41 17.16
N ILE A 289 -0.73 2.45 17.10
CA ILE A 289 -1.62 1.36 17.52
C ILE A 289 -2.35 0.88 16.27
N ASP A 290 -2.05 -0.33 15.81
CA ASP A 290 -2.77 -0.99 14.72
C ASP A 290 -3.71 -2.04 15.31
N HIS A 291 -5.00 -1.96 15.05
CA HIS A 291 -5.93 -3.00 15.48
C HIS A 291 -6.71 -3.57 14.30
N ALA A 292 -6.85 -4.89 14.24
CA ALA A 292 -7.61 -5.52 13.17
C ALA A 292 -8.23 -6.86 13.60
N GLY A 293 -9.04 -7.42 12.72
CA GLY A 293 -9.58 -8.75 12.85
C GLY A 293 -9.69 -9.46 11.50
N PRO A 294 -10.33 -10.63 11.45
CA PRO A 294 -10.36 -11.46 10.25
C PRO A 294 -10.93 -10.73 9.04
N ASP A 295 -10.32 -10.91 7.87
CA ASP A 295 -10.87 -10.44 6.61
C ASP A 295 -11.98 -11.39 6.13
N PRO A 296 -13.22 -10.91 5.94
CA PRO A 296 -14.32 -11.75 5.47
C PRO A 296 -14.37 -11.93 3.95
N GLY A 297 -13.30 -11.61 3.22
CA GLY A 297 -13.29 -11.66 1.76
C GLY A 297 -13.46 -10.28 1.11
N LEU A 298 -13.03 -9.21 1.79
CA LEU A 298 -13.23 -7.81 1.37
C LEU A 298 -11.94 -7.11 0.95
N ALA A 299 -10.90 -7.85 0.58
CA ALA A 299 -9.58 -7.38 0.16
C ALA A 299 -8.67 -6.82 1.25
N HIS A 300 -9.04 -6.94 2.53
CA HIS A 300 -8.30 -6.36 3.67
C HIS A 300 -7.55 -7.44 4.46
N ASP A 301 -6.80 -8.30 3.78
CA ASP A 301 -6.03 -9.35 4.42
C ASP A 301 -5.11 -8.76 5.50
N TYR A 302 -5.05 -9.40 6.66
CA TYR A 302 -4.26 -8.87 7.78
C TYR A 302 -2.75 -8.80 7.50
N VAL A 303 -2.28 -9.41 6.41
CA VAL A 303 -0.88 -9.32 5.98
C VAL A 303 -0.44 -7.87 5.77
N HIS A 304 -1.32 -6.94 5.42
CA HIS A 304 -0.98 -5.55 5.16
C HIS A 304 -0.53 -4.78 6.42
N THR A 305 -1.14 -5.04 7.59
CA THR A 305 -0.62 -4.60 8.91
C THR A 305 0.82 -5.08 9.10
N TRP A 306 1.08 -6.33 8.70
CA TRP A 306 2.41 -6.91 8.84
C TRP A 306 3.44 -6.38 7.83
N TRP A 307 3.01 -5.95 6.64
CA TRP A 307 3.91 -5.24 5.71
C TRP A 307 4.50 -4.02 6.41
N MET A 308 3.65 -3.20 7.04
CA MET A 308 4.14 -2.04 7.78
C MET A 308 5.05 -2.46 8.94
N ARG A 309 4.66 -3.48 9.73
CA ARG A 309 5.50 -4.01 10.81
C ARG A 309 6.89 -4.42 10.32
N TRP A 310 7.01 -5.14 9.20
CA TRP A 310 8.31 -5.55 8.65
C TRP A 310 9.11 -4.41 8.08
N ARG A 311 8.47 -3.44 7.42
CA ARG A 311 9.14 -2.24 6.91
C ARG A 311 9.69 -1.40 8.08
N LEU A 312 8.92 -1.19 9.15
CA LEU A 312 9.41 -0.55 10.37
C LEU A 312 10.59 -1.30 11.00
N GLN A 313 10.52 -2.63 11.06
CA GLN A 313 11.61 -3.45 11.60
C GLN A 313 12.88 -3.41 10.73
N ARG A 314 12.73 -3.33 9.41
CA ARG A 314 13.85 -3.13 8.48
C ARG A 314 14.57 -1.82 8.76
N GLU A 315 13.83 -0.74 8.98
CA GLU A 315 14.38 0.61 9.11
C GLU A 315 14.88 0.94 10.53
N PHE A 316 14.23 0.43 11.57
CA PHE A 316 14.52 0.79 12.96
C PHE A 316 15.04 -0.36 13.83
N GLY A 317 15.11 -1.57 13.29
CA GLY A 317 15.53 -2.77 14.02
C GLY A 317 14.39 -3.44 14.78
N MET A 318 14.73 -4.55 15.46
CA MET A 318 13.79 -5.40 16.18
C MET A 318 13.90 -5.22 17.70
N PRO A 319 12.77 -5.13 18.43
CA PRO A 319 11.40 -5.01 17.93
C PRO A 319 11.10 -3.59 17.39
N ALA A 320 10.10 -3.44 16.51
CA ALA A 320 9.60 -2.12 16.10
C ALA A 320 8.82 -1.48 17.27
N ASP A 321 9.57 -0.97 18.24
CA ASP A 321 9.05 -0.63 19.57
C ASP A 321 8.09 0.57 19.60
N ASN A 322 8.01 1.34 18.50
CA ASN A 322 7.06 2.43 18.33
C ASN A 322 5.66 1.97 17.89
N ALA A 323 5.46 0.68 17.61
CA ALA A 323 4.18 0.13 17.17
C ALA A 323 3.71 -1.03 18.06
N VAL A 324 2.43 -1.03 18.39
CA VAL A 324 1.72 -2.18 18.99
C VAL A 324 0.60 -2.62 18.06
N LEU A 325 0.38 -3.95 17.98
CA LEU A 325 -0.70 -4.49 17.15
C LEU A 325 -1.70 -5.27 18.00
N TRP A 326 -2.99 -5.10 17.70
CA TRP A 326 -4.10 -5.77 18.35
C TRP A 326 -4.85 -6.64 17.33
N TRP A 327 -5.11 -7.89 17.67
CA TRP A 327 -5.86 -8.83 16.84
C TRP A 327 -7.04 -9.41 17.61
N GLY A 328 -8.24 -9.27 17.06
CA GLY A 328 -9.48 -9.71 17.69
C GLY A 328 -10.41 -10.44 16.73
N PRO A 329 -11.52 -11.01 17.24
CA PRO A 329 -12.40 -11.87 16.45
C PRO A 329 -13.39 -11.11 15.56
N SER A 330 -13.58 -9.81 15.77
CA SER A 330 -14.54 -9.01 14.99
C SER A 330 -13.97 -8.71 13.60
N PRO A 331 -14.69 -9.02 12.50
CA PRO A 331 -14.17 -8.82 11.15
C PRO A 331 -13.64 -7.41 10.92
N LEU A 332 -12.48 -7.31 10.27
CA LEU A 332 -11.74 -6.08 9.94
C LEU A 332 -11.21 -5.26 11.14
N VAL A 333 -11.99 -5.10 12.22
CA VAL A 333 -11.70 -4.15 13.31
C VAL A 333 -11.16 -4.80 14.59
N GLY A 334 -11.25 -6.12 14.71
CA GLY A 334 -10.80 -6.89 15.86
C GLY A 334 -11.78 -6.86 17.04
N ASP A 335 -12.13 -5.67 17.49
CA ASP A 335 -13.20 -5.41 18.45
C ASP A 335 -13.86 -4.07 18.10
N VAL A 336 -15.19 -4.03 18.20
CA VAL A 336 -16.01 -2.84 17.92
C VAL A 336 -15.75 -1.67 18.87
N HIS A 337 -15.12 -1.90 20.02
CA HIS A 337 -14.73 -0.87 20.98
C HIS A 337 -13.29 -0.38 20.81
N TRP A 338 -12.44 -1.10 20.06
CA TRP A 338 -11.01 -0.82 20.02
C TRP A 338 -10.63 0.49 19.37
N ALA A 339 -11.42 1.05 18.46
CA ALA A 339 -11.15 2.39 17.94
C ALA A 339 -11.13 3.45 19.07
N ASN A 340 -12.03 3.32 20.05
CA ASN A 340 -12.08 4.21 21.21
C ASN A 340 -10.97 3.89 22.23
N GLU A 341 -10.72 2.61 22.51
CA GLU A 341 -9.67 2.20 23.43
C GLU A 341 -8.29 2.61 22.91
N ALA A 342 -8.01 2.39 21.62
CA ALA A 342 -6.78 2.78 20.95
C ALA A 342 -6.61 4.30 20.96
N PHE A 343 -7.67 5.06 20.69
CA PHE A 343 -7.62 6.52 20.80
C PHE A 343 -7.23 6.98 22.21
N LEU A 344 -7.87 6.43 23.25
CA LEU A 344 -7.60 6.79 24.64
C LEU A 344 -6.19 6.34 25.10
N ASP A 345 -5.73 5.18 24.65
CA ASP A 345 -4.39 4.68 24.93
C ASP A 345 -3.32 5.50 24.20
N MET A 346 -3.61 5.95 22.96
CA MET A 346 -2.75 6.85 22.21
C MET A 346 -2.65 8.23 22.88
N ASP A 347 -3.77 8.79 23.34
CA ASP A 347 -3.79 10.04 24.12
C ASP A 347 -2.90 9.94 25.38
N ARG A 348 -3.02 8.83 26.12
CA ARG A 348 -2.17 8.56 27.29
C ARG A 348 -0.69 8.45 26.93
N TRP A 349 -0.38 7.79 25.82
CA TRP A 349 0.98 7.59 25.34
C TRP A 349 1.63 8.92 24.94
N LEU A 350 0.99 9.69 24.06
CA LEU A 350 1.52 10.99 23.62
C LEU A 350 1.59 12.00 24.78
N SER A 351 0.63 11.97 25.71
CA SER A 351 0.70 12.76 26.95
C SER A 351 1.90 12.39 27.83
N ALA A 352 2.36 11.12 27.82
CA ALA A 352 3.56 10.72 28.55
C ALA A 352 4.83 11.24 27.85
N VAL A 353 4.90 11.12 26.53
CA VAL A 353 5.99 11.66 25.69
C VAL A 353 6.14 13.17 25.85
N GLU A 354 5.03 13.91 25.85
CA GLU A 354 5.02 15.37 26.06
C GLU A 354 5.60 15.77 27.43
N ARG A 355 5.34 14.97 28.47
CA ARG A 355 5.87 15.19 29.83
C ARG A 355 7.34 14.78 29.98
N ASP A 356 7.91 14.01 29.05
CA ASP A 356 9.33 13.67 29.08
C ASP A 356 10.17 14.85 28.57
N HIS A 357 10.67 15.65 29.52
CA HIS A 357 11.61 16.74 29.26
C HIS A 357 13.08 16.27 29.20
N SER A 358 13.36 14.97 29.13
CA SER A 358 14.72 14.45 28.97
C SER A 358 15.33 14.86 27.63
N ALA A 359 16.65 14.73 27.53
CA ALA A 359 17.42 14.99 26.32
C ALA A 359 17.38 13.85 25.29
N ARG A 360 16.52 12.83 25.49
CA ARG A 360 16.35 11.73 24.53
C ARG A 360 15.84 12.26 23.18
N ALA A 361 16.22 11.58 22.10
CA ALA A 361 15.60 11.83 20.81
C ALA A 361 14.10 11.47 20.86
N LEU A 362 13.26 12.12 20.05
CA LEU A 362 11.81 11.87 20.06
C LEU A 362 11.46 10.39 19.86
N SER A 363 12.10 9.71 18.90
CA SER A 363 11.93 8.27 18.68
C SER A 363 12.21 7.42 19.94
N GLN A 364 13.19 7.81 20.74
CA GLN A 364 13.49 7.12 22.00
C GLN A 364 12.45 7.41 23.08
N LYS A 365 11.87 8.61 23.10
CA LYS A 365 10.77 8.96 24.01
C LYS A 365 9.49 8.20 23.66
N ILE A 366 9.15 8.14 22.37
CA ILE A 366 8.02 7.34 21.87
C ILE A 366 8.11 5.91 22.42
N VAL A 367 9.28 5.28 22.33
CA VAL A 367 9.48 3.92 22.87
C VAL A 367 9.44 3.89 24.41
N ALA A 368 10.20 4.77 25.07
CA ALA A 368 10.40 4.72 26.52
C ALA A 368 9.16 5.10 27.33
N ASP A 369 8.31 5.99 26.79
CA ASP A 369 7.16 6.56 27.48
C ASP A 369 5.85 5.88 27.10
N ARG A 370 5.91 4.79 26.32
CA ARG A 370 4.75 3.92 26.08
C ARG A 370 4.19 3.42 27.43
N PRO A 371 2.90 3.63 27.74
CA PRO A 371 2.33 3.13 28.98
C PRO A 371 2.50 1.61 29.08
N ALA A 372 2.81 1.11 30.28
CA ALA A 372 3.15 -0.31 30.48
C ALA A 372 2.00 -1.28 30.13
N ASP A 373 0.75 -0.80 30.14
CA ASP A 373 -0.46 -1.52 29.76
C ASP A 373 -0.81 -1.40 28.27
N VAL A 374 -0.06 -0.62 27.49
CA VAL A 374 -0.17 -0.53 26.03
C VAL A 374 0.86 -1.46 25.40
N HIS A 375 0.42 -2.66 25.08
CA HIS A 375 1.21 -3.74 24.46
C HIS A 375 0.39 -4.42 23.35
N ASP A 376 1.02 -5.33 22.60
CA ASP A 376 0.33 -6.18 21.63
C ASP A 376 -0.82 -6.95 22.32
N ARG A 377 -1.98 -7.07 21.66
CA ARG A 377 -3.16 -7.73 22.22
C ARG A 377 -3.65 -8.84 21.29
N CYS A 378 -3.81 -10.05 21.82
CA CYS A 378 -4.54 -11.14 21.19
C CYS A 378 -5.88 -11.37 21.89
N VAL A 379 -6.99 -11.37 21.16
CA VAL A 379 -8.26 -11.92 21.63
C VAL A 379 -8.68 -13.03 20.67
N LEU A 380 -8.36 -14.28 21.01
CA LEU A 380 -8.91 -15.46 20.35
C LEU A 380 -10.17 -15.89 21.11
N ALA A 381 -11.27 -16.17 20.41
CA ALA A 381 -12.49 -16.65 21.04
C ALA A 381 -12.22 -17.88 21.95
N ALA A 382 -12.32 -17.68 23.26
CA ALA A 382 -12.37 -18.65 24.36
C ALA A 382 -11.23 -19.70 24.53
N ALA A 383 -10.13 -19.69 23.77
CA ALA A 383 -9.13 -20.77 23.84
C ALA A 383 -7.68 -20.39 24.13
N ALA A 384 -7.32 -19.12 24.30
CA ALA A 384 -5.91 -18.75 24.49
C ALA A 384 -5.66 -18.32 25.95
N GLY A 385 -4.71 -19.00 26.60
CA GLY A 385 -4.16 -18.62 27.90
C GLY A 385 -3.38 -17.30 27.86
N PRO A 386 -2.32 -17.12 28.67
CA PRO A 386 -1.63 -15.84 28.75
C PRO A 386 -1.13 -15.34 27.38
N GLN A 387 -1.21 -14.01 27.19
CA GLN A 387 -0.75 -13.26 26.01
C GLN A 387 0.68 -13.68 25.60
N PRO A 388 0.97 -13.86 24.30
CA PRO A 388 2.34 -14.16 23.87
C PRO A 388 3.26 -12.96 24.06
N THR A 389 4.53 -13.22 24.42
CA THR A 389 5.57 -12.18 24.58
C THR A 389 6.20 -11.72 23.26
N ASP A 390 6.06 -12.50 22.18
CA ASP A 390 6.82 -12.33 20.93
C ASP A 390 5.92 -12.19 19.67
N GLY A 391 4.64 -11.88 19.84
CA GLY A 391 3.74 -11.67 18.72
C GLY A 391 2.26 -11.61 19.10
N VAL A 392 1.49 -10.95 18.25
CA VAL A 392 0.12 -10.54 18.54
C VAL A 392 -0.81 -11.74 18.66
N CYS A 393 -0.68 -12.78 17.83
CA CYS A 393 -1.33 -14.10 18.00
C CYS A 393 -0.52 -15.14 17.23
N LEU A 394 -0.30 -16.33 17.80
CA LEU A 394 0.41 -17.42 17.13
C LEU A 394 -0.51 -18.65 16.99
N PRO A 395 -0.52 -19.32 15.82
CA PRO A 395 0.32 -19.12 14.62
C PRO A 395 -0.24 -18.13 13.56
N PRO A 396 0.56 -17.66 12.58
CA PRO A 396 0.15 -16.68 11.54
C PRO A 396 -1.16 -16.99 10.80
N LEU A 397 -1.47 -18.27 10.53
CA LEU A 397 -2.73 -18.67 9.90
C LEU A 397 -3.96 -18.33 10.75
N THR A 398 -3.84 -18.30 12.08
CA THR A 398 -4.92 -17.84 12.97
C THR A 398 -5.19 -16.36 12.87
N GLN A 399 -4.24 -15.61 12.31
CA GLN A 399 -4.37 -14.19 12.03
C GLN A 399 -4.77 -13.92 10.57
N MET A 400 -5.03 -14.96 9.77
CA MET A 400 -5.29 -14.79 8.33
C MET A 400 -4.18 -13.99 7.62
N ARG A 401 -2.94 -14.11 8.11
CA ARG A 401 -1.76 -13.52 7.50
C ARG A 401 -1.35 -14.38 6.31
N TYR A 402 -1.97 -14.15 5.17
CA TYR A 402 -1.73 -14.87 3.92
C TYR A 402 -0.57 -14.28 3.13
N GLY A 403 -0.23 -14.91 2.00
CA GLY A 403 0.68 -14.37 1.00
C GLY A 403 -0.07 -13.59 -0.07
N THR A 404 0.68 -13.24 -1.11
CA THR A 404 0.26 -12.49 -2.30
C THR A 404 0.83 -13.17 -3.55
N PRO A 405 0.35 -12.83 -4.76
CA PRO A 405 0.95 -13.35 -5.99
C PRO A 405 2.47 -13.17 -6.05
N ARG A 406 3.00 -12.06 -5.51
CA ARG A 406 4.44 -11.73 -5.49
C ARG A 406 5.21 -12.54 -4.46
N THR A 407 4.71 -12.64 -3.24
CA THR A 407 5.38 -13.45 -2.20
C THR A 407 5.33 -14.95 -2.53
N VAL A 408 4.28 -15.43 -3.20
CA VAL A 408 4.24 -16.78 -3.80
C VAL A 408 5.27 -16.94 -4.92
N ALA A 409 5.59 -15.87 -5.64
CA ALA A 409 6.64 -15.81 -6.65
C ALA A 409 8.06 -15.59 -6.08
N GLY A 410 8.19 -15.50 -4.75
CA GLY A 410 9.47 -15.39 -4.05
C GLY A 410 9.83 -13.99 -3.54
N ALA A 411 8.94 -13.00 -3.67
CA ALA A 411 9.18 -11.65 -3.15
C ALA A 411 9.33 -11.62 -1.62
N LEU A 412 9.97 -10.56 -1.13
CA LEU A 412 10.12 -10.30 0.31
C LEU A 412 8.75 -10.05 0.96
N ALA A 413 8.65 -10.39 2.24
CA ALA A 413 7.42 -10.26 3.00
C ALA A 413 6.94 -8.79 3.11
N THR A 414 7.84 -7.81 3.02
CA THR A 414 7.50 -6.36 3.07
C THR A 414 6.61 -5.89 1.92
N ASP A 415 6.58 -6.65 0.82
CA ASP A 415 5.80 -6.43 -0.41
C ASP A 415 5.82 -4.96 -0.91
N ASP A 416 6.99 -4.32 -0.81
CA ASP A 416 7.27 -2.97 -1.34
C ASP A 416 8.10 -2.99 -2.62
N VAL A 417 8.38 -4.17 -3.19
CA VAL A 417 9.10 -4.29 -4.47
C VAL A 417 8.10 -4.29 -5.63
N ASN A 418 7.76 -3.08 -6.10
CA ASN A 418 6.80 -2.90 -7.20
C ASN A 418 7.33 -3.34 -8.57
N LYS A 419 8.66 -3.41 -8.73
CA LYS A 419 9.36 -3.98 -9.89
C LYS A 419 10.68 -4.59 -9.43
N CYS A 420 10.84 -5.89 -9.64
CA CYS A 420 12.06 -6.60 -9.27
C CYS A 420 13.23 -6.29 -10.21
N THR A 421 14.46 -6.39 -9.68
CA THR A 421 15.65 -6.53 -10.53
C THR A 421 15.62 -7.93 -11.17
N LEU A 422 16.14 -8.07 -12.40
CA LEU A 422 16.12 -9.35 -13.12
C LEU A 422 17.49 -10.04 -13.09
N ARG A 423 17.45 -11.36 -13.01
CA ARG A 423 18.61 -12.25 -13.20
C ARG A 423 18.32 -13.28 -14.30
N PRO A 424 19.34 -13.77 -15.02
CA PRO A 424 19.15 -14.83 -16.01
C PRO A 424 18.54 -16.09 -15.37
N SER A 425 17.56 -16.72 -16.03
CA SER A 425 17.01 -17.99 -15.57
C SER A 425 18.10 -19.08 -15.57
N ARG A 426 18.14 -19.91 -14.51
CA ARG A 426 19.09 -21.02 -14.38
C ARG A 426 18.35 -22.33 -14.12
N ARG A 427 18.46 -23.30 -15.03
CA ARG A 427 17.75 -24.59 -14.93
C ARG A 427 18.05 -25.35 -13.64
N SER A 428 19.26 -25.19 -13.09
CA SER A 428 19.68 -25.80 -11.83
C SER A 428 19.00 -25.22 -10.59
N GLU A 429 18.34 -24.07 -10.73
CA GLU A 429 17.64 -23.37 -9.64
C GLU A 429 16.12 -23.56 -9.70
N GLU A 430 15.62 -24.25 -10.72
CA GLU A 430 14.20 -24.57 -10.82
C GLU A 430 13.81 -25.59 -9.73
N PRO A 431 12.71 -25.37 -8.99
CA PRO A 431 12.33 -26.20 -7.85
C PRO A 431 11.96 -27.63 -8.23
N LEU A 432 11.59 -27.85 -9.50
CA LEU A 432 11.26 -29.17 -10.05
C LEU A 432 12.00 -29.39 -11.38
N PRO A 433 12.34 -30.65 -11.71
CA PRO A 433 13.04 -30.96 -12.95
C PRO A 433 12.17 -30.61 -14.16
N LEU A 434 12.76 -29.89 -15.10
CA LEU A 434 12.17 -29.58 -16.40
C LEU A 434 12.81 -30.45 -17.48
N SER A 435 12.03 -30.92 -18.46
CA SER A 435 12.54 -31.45 -19.73
C SER A 435 13.19 -30.33 -20.56
N ASP A 436 13.90 -30.71 -21.62
CA ASP A 436 14.55 -29.73 -22.51
C ASP A 436 13.53 -28.82 -23.21
N ALA A 437 12.37 -29.36 -23.56
CA ALA A 437 11.28 -28.60 -24.18
C ALA A 437 10.65 -27.61 -23.19
N GLU A 438 10.39 -28.04 -21.96
CA GLU A 438 9.85 -27.17 -20.90
C GLU A 438 10.85 -26.07 -20.51
N TRP A 439 12.14 -26.40 -20.42
CA TRP A 439 13.18 -25.41 -20.19
C TRP A 439 13.25 -24.37 -21.31
N ALA A 440 13.23 -24.81 -22.57
CA ALA A 440 13.21 -23.90 -23.72
C ALA A 440 11.93 -23.04 -23.75
N GLN A 441 10.79 -23.56 -23.26
CA GLN A 441 9.57 -22.79 -23.09
C GLN A 441 9.74 -21.72 -22.01
N LEU A 442 10.28 -22.08 -20.84
CA LEU A 442 10.54 -21.13 -19.75
C LEU A 442 11.46 -19.98 -20.20
N GLN A 443 12.51 -20.28 -20.95
CA GLN A 443 13.40 -19.25 -21.51
C GLN A 443 12.69 -18.30 -22.50
N LYS A 444 11.68 -18.79 -23.22
CA LYS A 444 10.85 -17.93 -24.10
C LYS A 444 9.86 -17.08 -23.32
N ILE A 445 9.35 -17.60 -22.20
CA ILE A 445 8.45 -16.85 -21.30
C ILE A 445 9.21 -15.69 -20.64
N PHE A 446 10.47 -15.94 -20.24
CA PHE A 446 11.32 -14.98 -19.52
C PHE A 446 12.59 -14.65 -20.31
N PRO A 447 12.49 -14.00 -21.49
CA PRO A 447 13.64 -13.76 -22.36
C PRO A 447 14.68 -12.81 -21.73
N SER A 448 14.22 -11.92 -20.85
CA SER A 448 15.08 -10.98 -20.09
C SER A 448 15.49 -11.52 -18.72
N GLY A 449 15.14 -12.76 -18.38
CA GLY A 449 15.33 -13.35 -17.06
C GLY A 449 14.11 -13.22 -16.13
N VAL A 450 14.31 -13.69 -14.91
CA VAL A 450 13.32 -13.80 -13.84
C VAL A 450 13.70 -12.88 -12.69
N CYS A 451 12.78 -12.60 -11.77
CA CYS A 451 13.05 -11.76 -10.62
C CYS A 451 14.22 -12.29 -9.76
N ASP A 452 15.08 -11.36 -9.36
CA ASP A 452 16.09 -11.52 -8.32
C ASP A 452 15.60 -10.78 -7.07
N TRP A 453 14.88 -11.50 -6.22
CA TRP A 453 14.28 -10.95 -5.00
C TRP A 453 15.28 -10.72 -3.88
N ASP A 454 16.52 -11.18 -4.04
CA ASP A 454 17.63 -10.91 -3.11
C ASP A 454 18.23 -9.51 -3.34
N LEU A 455 17.90 -8.85 -4.44
CA LEU A 455 18.31 -7.50 -4.77
C LEU A 455 17.18 -6.49 -4.56
N PRO A 456 17.51 -5.22 -4.24
CA PRO A 456 16.51 -4.15 -4.18
C PRO A 456 15.69 -4.03 -5.48
N GLY A 457 14.45 -3.57 -5.32
CA GLY A 457 13.59 -3.23 -6.44
C GLY A 457 14.18 -2.15 -7.33
N VAL A 458 13.76 -2.12 -8.60
CA VAL A 458 14.16 -1.08 -9.53
C VAL A 458 13.68 0.28 -9.01
N GLY A 459 14.62 1.20 -8.79
CA GLY A 459 14.35 2.55 -8.26
C GLY A 459 14.11 2.62 -6.76
N GLN A 460 14.11 1.48 -6.06
CA GLN A 460 13.90 1.42 -4.60
C GLN A 460 14.99 2.21 -3.88
N GLN A 461 14.54 3.11 -3.01
CA GLN A 461 15.38 4.01 -2.24
C GLN A 461 14.58 4.53 -1.03
N PRO A 462 15.25 5.00 0.04
CA PRO A 462 14.55 5.64 1.16
C PRO A 462 13.70 6.83 0.70
N THR A 463 12.54 6.99 1.33
CA THR A 463 11.70 8.18 1.15
C THR A 463 12.45 9.43 1.61
N ILE A 464 12.51 10.43 0.73
CA ILE A 464 13.05 11.74 1.02
C ILE A 464 11.91 12.63 1.51
N PRO A 465 11.93 13.05 2.78
CA PRO A 465 10.82 13.78 3.37
C PRO A 465 10.74 15.21 2.83
N TRP A 466 9.56 15.81 2.92
CA TRP A 466 9.30 17.21 2.60
C TRP A 466 9.76 17.61 1.19
N GLN A 467 9.07 17.11 0.16
CA GLN A 467 9.37 17.48 -1.22
C GLN A 467 8.61 18.72 -1.70
N THR A 468 9.22 19.46 -2.61
CA THR A 468 8.57 20.46 -3.46
C THR A 468 8.47 19.96 -4.90
N TYR A 469 7.35 20.27 -5.53
CA TYR A 469 7.02 19.91 -6.91
C TYR A 469 7.05 21.12 -7.86
N GLN A 470 7.60 22.23 -7.38
CA GLN A 470 7.67 23.48 -8.13
C GLN A 470 9.04 24.15 -7.94
N ASP A 471 9.58 24.71 -9.02
CA ASP A 471 10.81 25.50 -8.96
C ASP A 471 10.53 26.98 -8.67
N VAL A 472 11.59 27.79 -8.61
CA VAL A 472 11.50 29.22 -8.27
C VAL A 472 10.82 30.07 -9.35
N ASN A 473 10.59 29.51 -10.54
CA ASN A 473 9.92 30.16 -11.67
C ASN A 473 8.53 29.56 -11.92
N ASP A 474 7.96 28.92 -10.90
CA ASP A 474 6.68 28.23 -10.95
C ASP A 474 6.60 27.01 -11.89
N ALA A 475 7.73 26.51 -12.39
CA ALA A 475 7.76 25.34 -13.27
C ALA A 475 7.66 24.02 -12.47
N VAL A 476 6.93 23.05 -13.02
CA VAL A 476 6.75 21.73 -12.38
C VAL A 476 8.07 20.95 -12.31
N ILE A 477 8.32 20.36 -11.15
CA ILE A 477 9.41 19.42 -10.91
C ILE A 477 8.80 18.02 -10.75
N TYR A 478 8.78 17.25 -11.83
CA TYR A 478 8.28 15.88 -11.79
C TYR A 478 9.11 14.99 -10.86
N GLY A 479 8.42 14.26 -9.98
CA GLY A 479 9.05 13.47 -8.93
C GLY A 479 9.55 14.27 -7.74
N GLY A 480 9.43 15.59 -7.78
CA GLY A 480 9.83 16.49 -6.72
C GLY A 480 11.34 16.53 -6.45
N ARG A 481 11.71 17.46 -5.57
CA ARG A 481 13.02 17.59 -4.95
C ARG A 481 12.85 17.97 -3.47
N PRO A 482 13.86 17.78 -2.59
CA PRO A 482 13.78 18.26 -1.22
C PRO A 482 13.40 19.75 -1.15
N LEU A 483 12.47 20.12 -0.27
CA LEU A 483 12.00 21.49 -0.04
C LEU A 483 13.12 22.40 0.51
N GLY A 484 14.17 21.81 1.07
CA GLY A 484 15.30 22.50 1.70
C GLY A 484 15.13 22.60 3.22
N PRO A 485 16.03 23.33 3.92
CA PRO A 485 15.93 23.50 5.36
C PRO A 485 14.66 24.30 5.73
N PRO A 486 14.03 24.00 6.88
CA PRO A 486 12.92 24.80 7.39
C PRO A 486 13.29 26.29 7.49
N PRO A 487 12.35 27.20 7.21
CA PRO A 487 12.60 28.63 7.40
C PRO A 487 12.90 28.93 8.88
N VAL A 488 13.93 29.74 9.13
CA VAL A 488 14.27 30.19 10.48
C VAL A 488 13.50 31.47 10.77
N SER A 489 12.65 31.45 11.81
CA SER A 489 12.02 32.68 12.29
C SER A 489 13.07 33.60 12.88
N THR A 490 13.22 34.80 12.32
CA THR A 490 14.01 35.88 12.93
C THR A 490 13.09 36.71 13.83
N PRO A 491 13.51 37.05 15.07
CA PRO A 491 12.77 38.01 15.88
C PRO A 491 12.55 39.31 15.09
N LEU A 492 11.32 39.81 15.11
CA LEU A 492 10.95 41.10 14.52
C LEU A 492 11.62 42.27 15.25
#